data_AF-A0A6G2S3L5-F1
#
_entry.id   AF-A0A6G2S3L5-F1
#
_cell.length_a   1.000
_cell.length_b   1.000
_cell.length_c   1.000
_cell.angle_alpha   90.00
_cell.angle_beta   90.00
_cell.angle_gamma   90.00
#
_symmetry.space_group_name_H-M   'P 1'
#
loop_
_entity.id
_entity.type
_entity.pdbx_description
1 polymer ?
#
loop_
_entity_poly.entity_id
_entity_poly.type
_entity_poly.pdbx_seq_one_letter_code
_entity_poly.pdbx_strand_id
1 'polypeptide(L)'
;MFVVARIVPVHPATDDWLVSGNLTTYPSVDGPELARAAVQTLTPNPQLLLRNPEMLRRAWEMETEARADFIELFGTDLLVLEPRQAQERLREYYRHRQEKVRTELDRETSEQTKDISGPSLDELSSLPQDLLDAESIAVIYDDIEGLCHYADFGRLDALFADPTLARDRTHLTRLREYLNDNSVSPMVIRRLVQRHPGGADAVFRTLLRKPAFTWERDGEALLRRRKKSHYAREPLPSITPVGTRLAELLRKGRLSTS
;
A
#
# COMPACT_ATOMS: atom_id res chain seq x y z
N MET A 1 13.27 9.47 30.88
CA MET A 1 11.91 9.27 31.39
C MET A 1 10.98 9.36 30.20
N PHE A 2 9.99 8.49 30.12
CA PHE A 2 8.92 8.54 29.13
C PHE A 2 7.62 8.94 29.80
N VAL A 3 6.75 9.60 29.05
CA VAL A 3 5.41 9.99 29.49
C VAL A 3 4.42 9.49 28.46
N VAL A 4 3.44 8.71 28.89
CA VAL A 4 2.27 8.35 28.10
C VAL A 4 1.12 9.23 28.58
N ALA A 5 0.62 10.07 27.68
CA ALA A 5 -0.48 10.98 27.95
C ALA A 5 -1.29 11.22 26.66
N ARG A 6 -2.48 11.80 26.79
CA ARG A 6 -3.27 12.24 25.64
C ARG A 6 -2.89 13.68 25.30
N ILE A 7 -2.48 13.91 24.05
CA ILE A 7 -2.26 15.26 23.52
C ILE A 7 -3.46 15.62 22.64
N VAL A 8 -4.04 16.80 22.86
CA VAL A 8 -5.17 17.33 22.08
C VAL A 8 -4.83 18.72 21.54
N PRO A 9 -5.21 19.05 20.30
CA PRO A 9 -5.04 20.40 19.78
C PRO A 9 -5.97 21.34 20.57
N VAL A 10 -5.47 22.51 20.96
CA VAL A 10 -6.26 23.53 21.66
C VAL A 10 -7.27 24.15 20.69
N HIS A 11 -6.83 24.44 19.47
CA HIS A 11 -7.68 24.96 18.40
C HIS A 11 -7.14 24.53 17.02
N PRO A 12 -8.00 24.21 16.02
CA PRO A 12 -7.54 23.73 14.70
C PRO A 12 -6.72 24.74 13.89
N ALA A 13 -6.79 26.02 14.24
CA ALA A 13 -6.07 27.11 13.56
C ALA A 13 -4.76 27.51 14.24
N THR A 14 -4.32 26.77 15.26
CA THR A 14 -3.11 27.06 16.04
C THR A 14 -2.24 25.81 16.16
N ASP A 15 -0.94 25.98 16.29
CA ASP A 15 0.00 24.90 16.62
C ASP A 15 0.07 24.60 18.13
N ASP A 16 -0.91 25.07 18.91
CA ASP A 16 -0.95 24.88 20.36
C ASP A 16 -1.59 23.54 20.73
N TRP A 17 -0.91 22.80 21.60
CA TRP A 17 -1.33 21.48 22.08
C TRP A 17 -1.41 21.43 23.60
N LEU A 18 -2.44 20.76 24.11
CA LEU A 18 -2.64 20.53 25.55
C LEU A 18 -2.43 19.06 25.88
N VAL A 19 -1.72 18.81 26.99
CA VAL A 19 -1.66 17.50 27.62
C VAL A 19 -2.89 17.32 28.51
N SER A 20 -3.66 16.26 28.26
CA SER A 20 -4.93 15.99 28.95
C SER A 20 -5.02 14.54 29.43
N GLY A 21 -5.96 14.28 30.34
CA GLY A 21 -6.21 12.96 30.88
C GLY A 21 -5.12 12.48 31.85
N ASN A 22 -5.09 11.16 32.09
CA ASN A 22 -4.11 10.56 32.99
C ASN A 22 -2.72 10.58 32.34
N LEU A 23 -1.73 11.04 33.10
CA LEU A 23 -0.32 10.94 32.74
C LEU A 23 0.28 9.74 33.44
N THR A 24 0.85 8.82 32.67
CA THR A 24 1.63 7.71 33.21
C THR A 24 3.09 7.92 32.84
N THR A 25 3.96 7.82 33.82
CA THR A 25 5.39 8.03 33.66
C THR A 25 6.14 6.71 33.74
N TYR A 26 7.11 6.52 32.86
CA TYR A 26 7.97 5.33 32.81
C TYR A 26 9.45 5.74 32.88
N PRO A 27 10.31 4.96 33.57
CA PRO A 27 11.75 5.18 33.55
C PRO A 27 12.34 5.05 32.14
N SER A 28 13.50 5.65 31.91
CA SER A 28 14.16 5.61 30.58
C SER A 28 14.50 4.19 30.10
N VAL A 29 14.64 3.25 31.03
CA VAL A 29 14.97 1.84 30.74
C VAL A 29 13.83 1.13 29.99
N ASP A 30 12.59 1.56 30.18
CA ASP A 30 11.40 0.97 29.52
C ASP A 30 11.22 1.44 28.08
N GLY A 31 12.05 2.39 27.62
CA GLY A 31 11.93 2.99 26.30
C GLY A 31 11.78 2.01 25.14
N PRO A 32 12.54 0.91 25.08
CA PRO A 32 12.38 -0.07 24.00
C PRO A 32 11.08 -0.88 24.07
N GLU A 33 10.56 -1.17 25.27
CA GLU A 33 9.27 -1.84 25.42
C GLU A 33 8.13 -0.91 24.99
N LEU A 34 8.17 0.35 25.41
CA LEU A 34 7.23 1.37 24.98
C LEU A 34 7.27 1.58 23.45
N ALA A 35 8.45 1.53 22.85
CA ALA A 35 8.61 1.61 21.39
C ALA A 35 7.95 0.42 20.67
N ARG A 36 8.11 -0.80 21.19
CA ARG A 36 7.42 -2.00 20.64
C ARG A 36 5.91 -1.87 20.76
N ALA A 37 5.41 -1.42 21.92
CA ALA A 37 3.98 -1.19 22.13
C ALA A 37 3.42 -0.12 21.18
N ALA A 38 4.18 0.95 20.93
CA ALA A 38 3.81 1.98 19.96
C ALA A 38 3.69 1.40 18.54
N VAL A 39 4.67 0.60 18.08
CA VAL A 39 4.61 -0.07 16.77
C VAL A 39 3.41 -1.01 16.69
N GLN A 40 3.19 -1.86 17.69
CA GLN A 40 2.05 -2.78 17.74
C GLN A 40 0.70 -2.05 17.71
N THR A 41 0.63 -0.82 18.22
CA THR A 41 -0.57 0.03 18.15
C THR A 41 -0.73 0.65 16.77
N LEU A 42 0.36 1.14 16.17
CA LEU A 42 0.36 1.84 14.89
C LEU A 42 0.18 0.90 13.69
N THR A 43 0.71 -0.34 13.74
CA THR A 43 0.59 -1.32 12.65
C THR A 43 -0.86 -1.56 12.20
N PRO A 44 -1.81 -1.88 13.11
CA PRO A 44 -3.22 -2.01 12.74
C PRO A 44 -3.96 -0.66 12.61
N ASN A 45 -3.36 0.46 13.04
CA ASN A 45 -4.01 1.77 13.07
C ASN A 45 -3.10 2.91 12.56
N PRO A 46 -2.62 2.85 11.30
CA PRO A 46 -1.69 3.84 10.76
C PRO A 46 -2.29 5.26 10.76
N GLN A 47 -3.61 5.38 10.66
CA GLN A 47 -4.34 6.65 10.73
C GLN A 47 -4.10 7.44 12.02
N LEU A 48 -3.64 6.79 13.11
CA LEU A 48 -3.32 7.49 14.35
C LEU A 48 -2.08 8.37 14.20
N LEU A 49 -1.07 7.89 13.46
CA LEU A 49 0.15 8.65 13.20
C LEU A 49 -0.09 9.76 12.16
N LEU A 50 -0.88 9.44 11.13
CA LEU A 50 -1.14 10.32 9.99
C LEU A 50 -2.04 11.53 10.32
N ARG A 51 -2.51 11.66 11.58
CA ARG A 51 -3.07 12.92 12.10
C ARG A 51 -2.02 14.03 12.24
N ASN A 52 -0.75 13.66 12.36
CA ASN A 52 0.35 14.61 12.34
C ASN A 52 0.61 15.01 10.87
N PRO A 53 0.43 16.28 10.49
CA PRO A 53 0.55 16.73 9.10
C PRO A 53 1.97 16.53 8.53
N GLU A 54 3.01 16.65 9.37
CA GLU A 54 4.39 16.39 8.94
C GLU A 54 4.63 14.91 8.65
N MET A 55 4.03 14.02 9.46
CA MET A 55 4.12 12.58 9.21
C MET A 55 3.30 12.17 8.00
N LEU A 56 2.14 12.79 7.77
CA LEU A 56 1.34 12.57 6.56
C LEU A 56 2.10 13.01 5.30
N ARG A 57 2.68 14.21 5.30
CA ARG A 57 3.51 14.70 4.19
C ARG A 57 4.69 13.76 3.93
N ARG A 58 5.42 13.36 4.99
CA ARG A 58 6.55 12.45 4.85
C ARG A 58 6.13 11.08 4.33
N ALA A 59 4.96 10.58 4.72
CA ALA A 59 4.41 9.32 4.22
C ALA A 59 4.16 9.38 2.70
N TRP A 60 3.57 10.45 2.20
CA TRP A 60 3.37 10.66 0.76
C TRP A 60 4.69 10.79 -0.02
N GLU A 61 5.68 11.49 0.54
CA GLU A 61 7.02 11.56 -0.06
C GLU A 61 7.65 10.18 -0.16
N MET A 62 7.60 9.40 0.92
CA MET A 62 8.14 8.04 0.94
C MET A 62 7.42 7.11 -0.05
N GLU A 63 6.12 7.28 -0.24
CA GLU A 63 5.33 6.51 -1.22
C GLU A 63 5.69 6.90 -2.66
N THR A 64 5.87 8.19 -2.92
CA THR A 64 6.34 8.70 -4.21
C THR A 64 7.73 8.18 -4.55
N GLU A 65 8.66 8.26 -3.59
CA GLU A 65 10.02 7.70 -3.69
C GLU A 65 9.97 6.19 -3.96
N ALA A 66 9.13 5.46 -3.22
CA ALA A 66 8.98 4.02 -3.38
C ALA A 66 8.44 3.63 -4.76
N ARG A 67 7.47 4.38 -5.28
CA ARG A 67 6.95 4.18 -6.63
C ARG A 67 8.02 4.47 -7.69
N ALA A 68 8.81 5.52 -7.50
CA ALA A 68 9.92 5.84 -8.39
C ALA A 68 10.97 4.72 -8.43
N ASP A 69 11.34 4.17 -7.27
CA ASP A 69 12.26 3.01 -7.16
C ASP A 69 11.71 1.79 -7.93
N PHE A 70 10.41 1.52 -7.81
CA PHE A 70 9.77 0.41 -8.51
C PHE A 70 9.83 0.58 -10.04
N ILE A 71 9.53 1.78 -10.52
CA ILE A 71 9.57 2.12 -11.96
C ILE A 71 11.00 2.12 -12.47
N GLU A 72 11.97 2.63 -11.71
CA GLU A 72 13.38 2.59 -12.07
C GLU A 72 13.86 1.14 -12.25
N LEU A 73 13.46 0.26 -11.34
CA LEU A 73 13.87 -1.15 -11.36
C LEU A 73 13.21 -1.96 -12.48
N PHE A 74 11.91 -1.76 -12.74
CA PHE A 74 11.15 -2.61 -13.66
C PHE A 74 10.75 -1.94 -14.98
N GLY A 75 10.97 -0.63 -15.12
CA GLY A 75 10.58 0.17 -16.29
C GLY A 75 9.07 0.42 -16.41
N THR A 76 8.27 -0.01 -15.44
CA THR A 76 6.80 0.10 -15.42
C THR A 76 6.30 0.10 -13.98
N ASP A 77 5.11 0.65 -13.75
CA ASP A 77 4.43 0.60 -12.46
C ASP A 77 3.47 -0.58 -12.33
N LEU A 78 3.37 -1.42 -13.38
CA LEU A 78 2.48 -2.58 -13.41
C LEU A 78 3.18 -3.77 -14.06
N LEU A 79 3.21 -4.88 -13.33
CA LEU A 79 3.67 -6.19 -13.79
C LEU A 79 2.50 -7.17 -13.76
N VAL A 80 2.38 -8.05 -14.76
CA VAL A 80 1.44 -9.18 -14.76
C VAL A 80 2.27 -10.44 -14.90
N LEU A 81 2.27 -11.29 -13.86
CA LEU A 81 3.22 -12.38 -13.71
C LEU A 81 2.54 -13.63 -13.14
N GLU A 82 3.16 -14.78 -13.31
CA GLU A 82 2.84 -15.99 -12.54
C GLU A 82 3.17 -15.78 -11.06
N PRO A 83 2.47 -16.44 -10.11
CA PRO A 83 2.65 -16.19 -8.68
C PRO A 83 4.09 -16.28 -8.15
N ARG A 84 4.83 -17.31 -8.59
CA ARG A 84 6.24 -17.49 -8.20
C ARG A 84 7.12 -16.35 -8.68
N GLN A 85 6.92 -15.91 -9.92
CA GLN A 85 7.67 -14.80 -10.51
C GLN A 85 7.31 -13.49 -9.81
N ALA A 86 6.04 -13.27 -9.46
CA ALA A 86 5.62 -12.10 -8.69
C ALA A 86 6.35 -12.01 -7.35
N GLN A 87 6.45 -13.13 -6.61
CA GLN A 87 7.20 -13.19 -5.36
C GLN A 87 8.69 -12.89 -5.56
N GLU A 88 9.31 -13.45 -6.60
CA GLU A 88 10.71 -13.16 -6.95
C GLU A 88 10.94 -11.68 -7.27
N ARG A 89 10.02 -11.03 -8.00
CA ARG A 89 10.09 -9.58 -8.29
C ARG A 89 9.87 -8.72 -7.06
N LEU A 90 8.95 -9.09 -6.17
CA LEU A 90 8.78 -8.40 -4.89
C LEU A 90 10.07 -8.49 -4.05
N ARG A 91 10.68 -9.68 -4.00
CA ARG A 91 11.97 -9.90 -3.33
C ARG A 91 13.07 -9.04 -3.93
N GLU A 92 13.13 -8.93 -5.25
CA GLU A 92 14.08 -8.07 -5.96
C GLU A 92 13.88 -6.59 -5.61
N TYR A 93 12.63 -6.11 -5.64
CA TYR A 93 12.25 -4.74 -5.29
C TYR A 93 12.66 -4.35 -3.86
N TYR A 94 12.28 -5.16 -2.86
CA TYR A 94 12.62 -4.85 -1.48
C TYR A 94 14.13 -4.94 -1.21
N ARG A 95 14.86 -5.81 -1.91
CA ARG A 95 16.33 -5.87 -1.84
C ARG A 95 16.94 -4.57 -2.36
N HIS A 96 16.52 -4.13 -3.55
CA HIS A 96 16.98 -2.88 -4.15
C HIS A 96 16.78 -1.69 -3.20
N ARG A 97 15.60 -1.57 -2.57
CA ARG A 97 15.34 -0.50 -1.59
C ARG A 97 16.21 -0.59 -0.34
N GLN A 98 16.43 -1.80 0.20
CA GLN A 98 17.32 -1.98 1.35
C GLN A 98 18.77 -1.60 1.02
N GLU A 99 19.25 -1.91 -0.19
CA GLU A 99 20.60 -1.56 -0.65
C GLU A 99 20.76 -0.06 -0.88
N LYS A 100 19.73 0.61 -1.45
CA LYS A 100 19.68 2.07 -1.62
C LYS A 100 19.78 2.80 -0.28
N VAL A 101 18.93 2.42 0.68
CA VAL A 101 18.96 2.97 2.05
C VAL A 101 20.32 2.75 2.73
N ARG A 102 20.93 1.57 2.54
CA ARG A 102 22.27 1.28 3.10
C ARG A 102 23.34 2.19 2.51
N THR A 103 23.31 2.39 1.20
CA THR A 103 24.28 3.24 0.50
C THR A 103 24.15 4.71 0.88
N GLU A 104 22.92 5.19 1.10
CA GLU A 104 22.65 6.54 1.62
C GLU A 104 23.19 6.70 3.05
N LEU A 105 22.94 5.72 3.94
CA LEU A 105 23.45 5.73 5.32
C LEU A 105 24.98 5.67 5.38
N ASP A 106 25.63 4.86 4.55
CA ASP A 106 27.09 4.74 4.51
C ASP A 106 27.78 6.03 4.03
N ARG A 107 27.07 6.87 3.24
CA ARG A 107 27.55 8.21 2.85
C ARG A 107 27.42 9.25 3.97
N GLU A 108 26.48 9.06 4.90
CA GLU A 108 26.15 10.03 5.95
C GLU A 108 26.79 9.70 7.31
N THR A 109 27.25 8.47 7.58
CA THR A 109 27.90 8.11 8.86
C THR A 109 28.88 6.93 8.75
N SER A 110 30.13 7.13 9.18
CA SER A 110 31.15 6.07 9.34
C SER A 110 30.84 5.20 10.58
N GLU A 111 30.71 3.88 10.36
CA GLU A 111 30.90 2.78 11.34
C GLU A 111 29.85 2.42 12.42
N GLN A 112 28.57 2.79 12.35
CA GLN A 112 27.58 2.30 13.37
C GLN A 112 26.27 1.67 12.88
N THR A 113 26.12 1.36 11.59
CA THR A 113 24.79 1.04 11.02
C THR A 113 24.65 -0.38 10.48
N LYS A 114 25.18 -1.40 11.17
CA LYS A 114 25.11 -2.79 10.68
C LYS A 114 23.90 -3.62 11.14
N ASP A 115 23.02 -3.10 12.00
CA ASP A 115 21.95 -3.94 12.55
C ASP A 115 20.60 -3.21 12.69
N ILE A 116 20.01 -2.86 11.53
CA ILE A 116 18.60 -2.50 11.43
C ILE A 116 17.87 -3.72 10.88
N SER A 117 17.46 -4.66 11.75
CA SER A 117 16.62 -5.77 11.32
C SER A 117 15.16 -5.30 11.20
N GLY A 118 14.81 -4.75 10.03
CA GLY A 118 13.42 -4.58 9.60
C GLY A 118 12.74 -5.94 9.37
N PRO A 119 11.48 -5.98 8.91
CA PRO A 119 10.91 -7.23 8.40
C PRO A 119 11.87 -7.83 7.37
N SER A 120 12.06 -9.15 7.46
CA SER A 120 12.96 -9.87 6.57
C SER A 120 12.50 -9.72 5.12
N LEU A 121 13.41 -9.95 4.18
CA LEU A 121 13.07 -9.92 2.78
C LEU A 121 12.00 -10.96 2.43
N ASP A 122 11.98 -12.09 3.13
CA ASP A 122 10.98 -13.14 2.98
C ASP A 122 9.61 -12.67 3.46
N GLU A 123 9.53 -12.00 4.62
CA GLU A 123 8.29 -11.43 5.13
C GLU A 123 7.73 -10.37 4.18
N LEU A 124 8.56 -9.43 3.72
CA LEU A 124 8.16 -8.34 2.83
C LEU A 124 7.69 -8.82 1.45
N SER A 125 8.32 -9.89 0.92
CA SER A 125 7.99 -10.42 -0.40
C SER A 125 6.93 -11.53 -0.40
N SER A 126 6.50 -11.98 0.78
CA SER A 126 5.50 -13.03 0.88
C SER A 126 4.14 -12.59 0.31
N LEU A 127 3.52 -13.49 -0.46
CA LEU A 127 2.18 -13.30 -0.99
C LEU A 127 1.17 -14.13 -0.19
N PRO A 128 -0.03 -13.59 0.08
CA PRO A 128 -1.17 -14.36 0.58
C PRO A 128 -1.47 -15.61 -0.26
N GLN A 129 -1.96 -16.67 0.39
CA GLN A 129 -2.20 -17.97 -0.25
C GLN A 129 -3.19 -17.90 -1.41
N ASP A 130 -4.23 -17.08 -1.28
CA ASP A 130 -5.24 -16.86 -2.33
C ASP A 130 -4.63 -16.26 -3.61
N LEU A 131 -3.56 -15.48 -3.48
CA LEU A 131 -2.80 -14.99 -4.64
C LEU A 131 -1.87 -16.05 -5.22
N LEU A 132 -1.32 -16.95 -4.39
CA LEU A 132 -0.48 -18.05 -4.85
C LEU A 132 -1.24 -19.10 -5.67
N ASP A 133 -2.54 -19.23 -5.43
CA ASP A 133 -3.43 -20.15 -6.16
C ASP A 133 -3.97 -19.54 -7.47
N ALA A 134 -3.68 -18.26 -7.75
CA ALA A 134 -4.13 -17.57 -8.95
C ALA A 134 -3.34 -17.97 -10.20
N GLU A 135 -3.96 -17.83 -11.38
CA GLU A 135 -3.28 -18.05 -12.67
C GLU A 135 -2.30 -16.91 -12.99
N SER A 136 -2.62 -15.69 -12.55
CA SER A 136 -1.73 -14.54 -12.72
C SER A 136 -1.92 -13.56 -11.59
N ILE A 137 -0.89 -12.77 -11.30
CA ILE A 137 -0.92 -11.69 -10.32
C ILE A 137 -0.51 -10.41 -11.02
N ALA A 138 -1.34 -9.37 -10.89
CA ALA A 138 -0.87 -8.02 -11.12
C ALA A 138 -0.18 -7.49 -9.87
N VAL A 139 1.05 -7.03 -10.01
CA VAL A 139 1.77 -6.21 -9.03
C VAL A 139 1.75 -4.79 -9.54
N ILE A 140 1.04 -3.89 -8.85
CA ILE A 140 0.84 -2.50 -9.26
C ILE A 140 1.40 -1.58 -8.21
N TYR A 141 2.24 -0.63 -8.58
CA TYR A 141 2.64 0.48 -7.73
C TYR A 141 1.85 1.74 -8.10
N ASP A 142 0.74 1.94 -7.41
CA ASP A 142 -0.10 3.10 -7.59
C ASP A 142 0.44 4.30 -6.80
N ASP A 143 0.20 5.52 -7.28
CA ASP A 143 0.67 6.73 -6.64
C ASP A 143 -0.14 7.12 -5.39
N ILE A 144 -1.35 6.57 -5.25
CA ILE A 144 -2.25 6.84 -4.12
C ILE A 144 -2.44 5.61 -3.22
N GLU A 145 -2.52 4.42 -3.80
CA GLU A 145 -2.75 3.18 -3.05
C GLU A 145 -1.47 2.40 -2.73
N GLY A 146 -0.32 2.88 -3.23
CA GLY A 146 0.97 2.22 -3.07
C GLY A 146 1.02 0.85 -3.77
N LEU A 147 1.78 -0.07 -3.18
CA LEU A 147 1.99 -1.40 -3.75
C LEU A 147 0.77 -2.31 -3.53
N CYS A 148 0.10 -2.66 -4.62
CA CYS A 148 -1.11 -3.47 -4.65
C CYS A 148 -0.90 -4.79 -5.41
N HIS A 149 -1.68 -5.82 -5.05
CA HIS A 149 -1.65 -7.13 -5.70
C HIS A 149 -3.06 -7.59 -6.06
N TYR A 150 -3.25 -8.14 -7.27
CA TYR A 150 -4.56 -8.59 -7.71
C TYR A 150 -4.48 -9.93 -8.48
N ALA A 151 -5.21 -10.94 -8.00
CA ALA A 151 -5.30 -12.26 -8.60
C ALA A 151 -6.09 -12.29 -9.91
N ASP A 152 -5.66 -13.13 -10.84
CA ASP A 152 -6.20 -13.37 -12.18
C ASP A 152 -6.37 -12.10 -13.02
N PHE A 153 -5.52 -11.10 -12.78
CA PHE A 153 -5.55 -9.86 -13.54
C PHE A 153 -5.27 -10.10 -15.03
N GLY A 154 -4.37 -11.03 -15.37
CA GLY A 154 -4.04 -11.33 -16.77
C GLY A 154 -5.24 -11.78 -17.59
N ARG A 155 -6.18 -12.53 -16.99
CA ARG A 155 -7.43 -12.93 -17.64
C ARG A 155 -8.35 -11.74 -17.93
N LEU A 156 -8.38 -10.76 -17.01
CA LEU A 156 -9.10 -9.52 -17.24
C LEU A 156 -8.40 -8.65 -18.27
N ASP A 157 -7.07 -8.55 -18.24
CA ASP A 157 -6.29 -7.82 -19.24
C ASP A 157 -6.58 -8.36 -20.65
N ALA A 158 -6.59 -9.68 -20.81
CA ALA A 158 -6.96 -10.35 -22.06
C ALA A 158 -8.42 -10.05 -22.48
N LEU A 159 -9.38 -10.10 -21.55
CA LEU A 159 -10.79 -9.76 -21.82
C LEU A 159 -10.95 -8.32 -22.34
N PHE A 160 -10.19 -7.37 -21.79
CA PHE A 160 -10.25 -5.98 -22.22
C PHE A 160 -9.48 -5.75 -23.52
N ALA A 161 -8.40 -6.50 -23.79
CA ALA A 161 -7.70 -6.48 -25.07
C ALA A 161 -8.55 -7.07 -26.21
N ASP A 162 -9.27 -8.17 -25.95
CA ASP A 162 -10.19 -8.82 -26.87
C ASP A 162 -11.60 -8.97 -26.25
N PRO A 163 -12.50 -8.00 -26.49
CA PRO A 163 -13.86 -8.04 -25.97
C PRO A 163 -14.71 -9.22 -26.48
N THR A 164 -14.28 -9.95 -27.52
CA THR A 164 -15.02 -11.13 -27.99
C THR A 164 -14.98 -12.27 -26.96
N LEU A 165 -13.98 -12.28 -26.07
CA LEU A 165 -13.89 -13.18 -24.92
C LEU A 165 -15.05 -13.00 -23.93
N ALA A 166 -15.75 -11.85 -23.96
CA ALA A 166 -16.93 -11.63 -23.13
C ALA A 166 -18.10 -12.60 -23.44
N ARG A 167 -18.03 -13.36 -24.54
CA ARG A 167 -18.98 -14.45 -24.84
C ARG A 167 -18.84 -15.62 -23.86
N ASP A 168 -17.65 -15.82 -23.31
CA ASP A 168 -17.41 -16.79 -22.25
C ASP A 168 -17.85 -16.22 -20.89
N ARG A 169 -18.70 -16.97 -20.20
CA ARG A 169 -19.23 -16.60 -18.88
C ARG A 169 -18.14 -16.53 -17.81
N THR A 170 -17.06 -17.30 -17.95
CA THR A 170 -15.97 -17.37 -16.96
C THR A 170 -15.24 -16.03 -16.86
N HIS A 171 -14.87 -15.44 -18.00
CA HIS A 171 -14.23 -14.13 -18.08
C HIS A 171 -15.10 -13.01 -17.47
N LEU A 172 -16.40 -12.98 -17.82
CA LEU A 172 -17.32 -11.99 -17.25
C LEU A 172 -17.62 -12.21 -15.76
N THR A 173 -17.54 -13.45 -15.28
CA THR A 173 -17.72 -13.76 -13.86
C THR A 173 -16.59 -13.16 -13.05
N ARG A 174 -15.35 -13.29 -13.50
CA ARG A 174 -14.20 -12.68 -12.83
C ARG A 174 -14.30 -11.15 -12.74
N LEU A 175 -14.71 -10.49 -13.83
CA LEU A 175 -14.92 -9.03 -13.81
C LEU A 175 -16.07 -8.64 -12.85
N ARG A 176 -17.11 -9.47 -12.74
CA ARG A 176 -18.20 -9.26 -11.79
C ARG A 176 -17.73 -9.42 -10.34
N GLU A 177 -16.85 -10.39 -10.05
CA GLU A 177 -16.22 -10.53 -8.74
C GLU A 177 -15.40 -9.28 -8.41
N TYR A 178 -14.52 -8.86 -9.34
CA TYR A 178 -13.74 -7.63 -9.20
C TYR A 178 -14.61 -6.39 -8.95
N LEU A 179 -15.83 -6.30 -9.48
CA LEU A 179 -16.72 -5.17 -9.22
C LEU A 179 -17.42 -5.23 -7.87
N ASN A 180 -17.62 -6.42 -7.28
CA ASN A 180 -18.41 -6.58 -6.06
C ASN A 180 -17.57 -6.88 -4.81
N ASP A 181 -16.33 -7.32 -4.97
CA ASP A 181 -15.40 -7.54 -3.86
C ASP A 181 -14.92 -6.19 -3.30
N ASN A 182 -15.16 -5.91 -2.02
CA ASN A 182 -14.74 -4.64 -1.41
C ASN A 182 -13.23 -4.55 -1.17
N SER A 183 -12.47 -5.65 -1.23
CA SER A 183 -11.00 -5.62 -1.16
C SER A 183 -10.38 -5.10 -2.46
N VAL A 184 -11.05 -5.32 -3.59
CA VAL A 184 -10.58 -4.86 -4.90
C VAL A 184 -10.85 -3.36 -5.06
N SER A 185 -9.80 -2.58 -5.26
CA SER A 185 -9.92 -1.14 -5.48
C SER A 185 -10.60 -0.81 -6.82
N PRO A 186 -11.36 0.31 -6.93
CA PRO A 186 -11.73 0.87 -8.24
C PRO A 186 -10.52 1.19 -9.14
N MET A 187 -9.33 1.46 -8.58
CA MET A 187 -8.10 1.77 -9.31
C MET A 187 -7.72 0.66 -10.30
N VAL A 188 -7.72 -0.61 -9.89
CA VAL A 188 -7.32 -1.71 -10.79
C VAL A 188 -8.25 -1.85 -12.01
N ILE A 189 -9.53 -1.49 -11.85
CA ILE A 189 -10.49 -1.49 -12.96
C ILE A 189 -10.20 -0.33 -13.91
N ARG A 190 -9.85 0.85 -13.39
CA ARG A 190 -9.37 1.98 -14.21
C ARG A 190 -8.12 1.59 -14.98
N ARG A 191 -7.17 0.88 -14.36
CA ARG A 191 -5.95 0.40 -15.02
C ARG A 191 -6.24 -0.52 -16.20
N LEU A 192 -7.19 -1.46 -16.07
CA LEU A 192 -7.64 -2.29 -17.20
C LEU A 192 -8.15 -1.45 -18.37
N VAL A 193 -8.99 -0.44 -18.08
CA VAL A 193 -9.55 0.43 -19.11
C VAL A 193 -8.51 1.35 -19.73
N GLN A 194 -7.59 1.90 -18.94
CA GLN A 194 -6.50 2.75 -19.43
C GLN A 194 -5.56 1.97 -20.37
N ARG A 195 -5.30 0.70 -20.08
CA ARG A 195 -4.48 -0.18 -20.94
C ARG A 195 -5.19 -0.55 -22.23
N HIS A 196 -6.52 -0.72 -22.18
CA HIS A 196 -7.32 -1.21 -23.30
C HIS A 196 -8.58 -0.35 -23.52
N PRO A 197 -8.42 0.93 -23.89
CA PRO A 197 -9.55 1.85 -23.99
C PRO A 197 -10.55 1.43 -25.07
N GLY A 198 -10.06 0.81 -26.16
CA GLY A 198 -10.90 0.33 -27.26
C GLY A 198 -11.83 -0.83 -26.88
N GLY A 199 -11.50 -1.61 -25.84
CA GLY A 199 -12.29 -2.75 -25.43
C GLY A 199 -13.26 -2.50 -24.28
N ALA A 200 -13.02 -1.45 -23.48
CA ALA A 200 -13.76 -1.18 -22.25
C ALA A 200 -15.28 -1.10 -22.46
N ASP A 201 -15.73 -0.31 -23.44
CA ASP A 201 -17.15 -0.14 -23.73
C ASP A 201 -17.84 -1.46 -24.09
N ALA A 202 -17.23 -2.26 -24.96
CA ALA A 202 -17.79 -3.54 -25.40
C ALA A 202 -17.91 -4.54 -24.24
N VAL A 203 -16.87 -4.64 -23.40
CA VAL A 203 -16.86 -5.50 -22.21
C VAL A 203 -17.97 -5.08 -21.23
N PHE A 204 -18.06 -3.80 -20.88
CA PHE A 204 -19.06 -3.33 -19.92
C PHE A 204 -20.49 -3.35 -20.46
N ARG A 205 -20.73 -3.06 -21.74
CA ARG A 205 -22.05 -3.22 -22.38
C ARG A 205 -22.53 -4.66 -22.26
N THR A 206 -21.65 -5.62 -22.49
CA THR A 206 -21.94 -7.06 -22.38
C THR A 206 -22.20 -7.45 -20.92
N LEU A 207 -21.31 -7.07 -20.00
CA LEU A 207 -21.42 -7.38 -18.58
C LEU A 207 -22.72 -6.85 -17.95
N LEU A 208 -23.04 -5.59 -18.25
CA LEU A 208 -24.17 -4.86 -17.66
C LEU A 208 -25.48 -5.06 -18.42
N ARG A 209 -25.43 -5.66 -19.62
CA ARG A 209 -26.54 -5.74 -20.57
C ARG A 209 -27.14 -4.35 -20.87
N LYS A 210 -26.28 -3.36 -21.08
CA LYS A 210 -26.65 -1.97 -21.35
C LYS A 210 -25.98 -1.49 -22.63
N PRO A 211 -26.65 -1.53 -23.79
CA PRO A 211 -26.02 -1.21 -25.08
C PRO A 211 -25.56 0.24 -25.19
N ALA A 212 -26.23 1.17 -24.49
CA ALA A 212 -25.87 2.59 -24.49
C ALA A 212 -24.69 2.93 -23.56
N PHE A 213 -24.15 1.99 -22.78
CA PHE A 213 -23.08 2.26 -21.82
C PHE A 213 -21.81 2.75 -22.52
N THR A 214 -21.19 3.79 -21.99
CA THR A 214 -19.82 4.19 -22.36
C THR A 214 -19.00 4.40 -21.09
N TRP A 215 -17.75 3.94 -21.08
CA TRP A 215 -16.89 4.06 -19.91
C TRP A 215 -16.65 5.52 -19.53
N GLU A 216 -16.37 6.37 -20.51
CA GLU A 216 -16.12 7.80 -20.31
C GLU A 216 -17.28 8.51 -19.57
N ARG A 217 -18.53 8.17 -19.90
CA ARG A 217 -19.72 8.79 -19.30
C ARG A 217 -20.15 8.11 -18.01
N ASP A 218 -20.16 6.77 -18.01
CA ASP A 218 -20.87 5.98 -17.00
C ASP A 218 -19.94 5.23 -16.03
N GLY A 219 -18.65 5.11 -16.35
CA GLY A 219 -17.67 4.29 -15.64
C GLY A 219 -17.46 4.71 -14.19
N GLU A 220 -17.20 6.00 -13.93
CA GLU A 220 -17.00 6.49 -12.57
C GLU A 220 -18.27 6.37 -11.71
N ALA A 221 -19.45 6.63 -12.29
CA ALA A 221 -20.72 6.44 -11.60
C ALA A 221 -20.96 4.96 -11.25
N LEU A 222 -20.56 4.03 -12.14
CA LEU A 222 -20.58 2.60 -11.86
C LEU A 222 -19.66 2.23 -10.70
N LEU A 223 -18.41 2.70 -10.72
CA LEU A 223 -17.43 2.43 -9.66
C LEU A 223 -17.90 3.00 -8.32
N ARG A 224 -18.34 4.25 -8.25
CA ARG A 224 -18.89 4.86 -7.03
C ARG A 224 -20.07 4.09 -6.46
N ARG A 225 -20.96 3.57 -7.31
CA ARG A 225 -22.11 2.77 -6.86
C ARG A 225 -21.69 1.40 -6.32
N ARG A 226 -20.71 0.74 -6.96
CA ARG A 226 -20.28 -0.63 -6.64
C ARG A 226 -19.23 -0.71 -5.54
N LYS A 227 -18.38 0.31 -5.42
CA LYS A 227 -17.19 0.35 -4.55
C LYS A 227 -17.32 1.42 -3.46
N LYS A 228 -18.51 1.60 -2.89
CA LYS A 228 -18.82 2.73 -1.99
C LYS A 228 -17.81 2.95 -0.86
N SER A 229 -17.30 1.86 -0.26
CA SER A 229 -16.31 1.92 0.83
C SER A 229 -15.03 2.65 0.43
N HIS A 230 -14.58 2.49 -0.81
CA HIS A 230 -13.38 3.16 -1.35
C HIS A 230 -13.55 4.66 -1.54
N TYR A 231 -14.79 5.16 -1.54
CA TYR A 231 -15.11 6.59 -1.65
C TYR A 231 -15.57 7.19 -0.31
N ALA A 232 -15.57 6.41 0.77
CA ALA A 232 -16.10 6.84 2.06
C ALA A 232 -15.14 7.76 2.83
N ARG A 233 -13.85 7.73 2.49
CA ARG A 233 -12.79 8.53 3.11
C ARG A 233 -11.76 8.94 2.07
N GLU A 234 -11.05 10.02 2.36
CA GLU A 234 -9.87 10.38 1.60
C GLU A 234 -8.81 9.28 1.71
N PRO A 235 -8.09 8.96 0.62
CA PRO A 235 -6.99 8.00 0.67
C PRO A 235 -5.92 8.44 1.66
N LEU A 236 -5.30 7.45 2.30
CA LEU A 236 -4.12 7.63 3.13
C LEU A 236 -2.97 6.83 2.51
N PRO A 237 -1.73 7.31 2.61
CA PRO A 237 -0.58 6.58 2.10
C PRO A 237 -0.48 5.21 2.78
N SER A 238 -0.07 4.22 2.01
CA SER A 238 0.12 2.84 2.49
C SER A 238 1.35 2.71 3.40
N ILE A 239 2.30 3.64 3.28
CA ILE A 239 3.53 3.69 4.07
C ILE A 239 3.31 4.47 5.37
N THR A 240 3.75 3.89 6.49
CA THR A 240 3.76 4.55 7.81
C THR A 240 5.20 4.93 8.18
N PRO A 241 5.56 6.24 8.19
CA PRO A 241 6.88 6.68 8.60
C PRO A 241 7.17 6.33 10.07
N VAL A 242 8.41 5.98 10.36
CA VAL A 242 8.87 5.81 11.75
C VAL A 242 9.78 6.99 12.08
N GLY A 243 9.38 7.82 13.05
CA GLY A 243 10.20 8.94 13.50
C GLY A 243 11.53 8.49 14.08
N THR A 244 12.58 9.29 13.93
CA THR A 244 13.98 8.97 14.30
C THR A 244 14.11 8.43 15.72
N ARG A 245 13.42 9.06 16.68
CA ARG A 245 13.46 8.63 18.09
C ARG A 245 12.82 7.27 18.32
N LEU A 246 11.71 6.98 17.65
CA LEU A 246 11.06 5.66 17.74
C LEU A 246 11.98 4.60 17.13
N ALA A 247 12.59 4.88 15.98
CA ALA A 247 13.57 3.99 15.35
C ALA A 247 14.78 3.72 16.28
N GLU A 248 15.34 4.74 16.93
CA GLU A 248 16.41 4.57 17.92
C GLU A 248 16.04 3.63 19.08
N LEU A 249 14.83 3.76 19.62
CA LEU A 249 14.38 2.95 20.76
C LEU A 249 14.14 1.50 20.36
N LEU A 250 13.58 1.28 19.16
CA LEU A 250 13.44 -0.06 18.59
C LEU A 250 14.81 -0.72 18.37
N ARG A 251 15.83 0.04 17.94
CA ARG A 251 17.21 -0.45 17.82
C ARG A 251 17.78 -0.89 19.18
N LYS A 252 17.63 -0.05 20.22
CA LYS A 252 18.14 -0.35 21.56
C LYS A 252 17.52 -1.61 22.18
N GLY A 253 16.23 -1.84 21.97
CA GLY A 253 15.52 -3.00 22.54
C GLY A 253 15.91 -4.35 21.97
N ARG A 254 16.43 -4.38 20.75
CA ARG A 254 16.84 -5.62 20.08
C ARG A 254 18.27 -6.03 20.43
N LEU A 255 19.16 -5.07 20.67
CA LEU A 255 20.53 -5.31 21.14
C LEU A 255 20.60 -5.86 22.58
N SER A 256 19.54 -5.73 23.38
CA SER A 256 19.47 -6.28 24.74
C SER A 256 18.88 -7.70 24.81
N THR A 257 18.42 -8.25 23.68
CA THR A 257 17.79 -9.58 23.58
C THR A 257 18.64 -10.60 22.80
N SER A 258 19.86 -10.22 22.41
CA SER A 258 20.88 -11.09 21.78
C SER A 258 22.04 -11.32 22.75
#